data_AF-A0A0R1ZMI6-F1
#
_entry.id   AF-A0A0R1ZMI6-F1
#
_cell.length_a   1.000
_cell.length_b   1.000
_cell.length_c   1.000
_cell.angle_alpha   90.00
_cell.angle_beta   90.00
_cell.angle_gamma   90.00
#
_symmetry.space_group_name_H-M   'P 1'
#
loop_
_entity.id
_entity.type
_entity.pdbx_description
1 polymer ?
#
loop_
_entity_poly.entity_id
_entity_poly.type
_entity_poly.pdbx_seq_one_letter_code
_entity_poly.pdbx_strand_id
1 'polypeptide(L)'
;MQPDNKFCKNCGFKIAEYIAKQNAKNTSSTDAKPETKAPATKPVAAAKAPVAKPAPAATRVGKSHPMNKKKKAGLIAGAVVLVLLIGGYVAGKKYYSAENQLDRAVKAIGKGDASSSLSYLSTNDVKLKLDKTTIKPLLNYYQTHARALNDLATTTRNGGEGTMKFAQSGHRLLVFPAYKFNVSAVYPKVTTNEKGTKVTVSNAPSAGFTGKADARDIGPLVPGSYTLKATAKISGKKTSTKIKSDLLEDDSIDLSFQTVSVTVDGYPGAEVRIDGTKVGNIDEYGQLQINKYPIVSSSKLTEVYDPKGAAVESRAVKLADGYDNGEITLGYPGVISHANADSLIYNLINDADYLANNGDDTDTEDQMKDMFVNGADNEDYQQFVKMAVGYYKNDNIDSVSMTSDFKHVYPKAKDKAKVVANVEYDFDNADADSTHVQVFQYEGEVDKVGTDDYRIVNFKISKKVSDEHQAY
;
A
#
# COMPACT_ATOMS: atom_id res chain seq x y z
N MET A 1 47.34 -32.82 19.43
CA MET A 1 46.28 -33.47 18.62
C MET A 1 45.65 -34.57 19.47
N GLN A 2 44.34 -34.49 19.73
CA GLN A 2 43.54 -35.51 20.41
C GLN A 2 42.09 -35.45 19.86
N PRO A 3 41.27 -36.51 19.94
CA PRO A 3 40.09 -36.65 19.06
C PRO A 3 38.76 -36.13 19.66
N ASP A 4 38.20 -35.13 18.98
CA ASP A 4 36.77 -34.81 18.77
C ASP A 4 35.72 -35.32 19.79
N ASN A 5 35.27 -34.41 20.67
CA ASN A 5 34.08 -34.60 21.53
C ASN A 5 32.77 -34.55 20.70
N LYS A 6 32.17 -35.71 20.41
CA LYS A 6 30.95 -35.85 19.57
C LYS A 6 29.63 -35.60 20.33
N PHE A 7 29.26 -34.33 20.46
CA PHE A 7 27.94 -33.88 20.91
C PHE A 7 27.18 -33.17 19.79
N CYS A 8 25.85 -33.31 19.72
CA CYS A 8 25.04 -32.57 18.75
C CYS A 8 24.88 -31.10 19.19
N LYS A 9 25.55 -30.17 18.50
CA LYS A 9 25.58 -28.74 18.85
C LYS A 9 24.21 -28.02 18.84
N ASN A 10 23.17 -28.60 18.24
CA ASN A 10 21.84 -27.97 18.14
C ASN A 10 20.81 -28.50 19.15
N CYS A 11 21.14 -29.52 19.96
CA CYS A 11 20.22 -30.08 20.96
C CYS A 11 20.90 -30.78 22.16
N GLY A 12 22.23 -30.73 22.27
CA GLY A 12 22.99 -31.35 23.38
C GLY A 12 23.05 -32.88 23.37
N PHE A 13 22.41 -33.55 22.40
CA PHE A 13 22.27 -35.00 22.41
C PHE A 13 23.63 -35.74 22.34
N LYS A 14 23.80 -36.72 23.24
CA LYS A 14 25.02 -37.52 23.39
C LYS A 14 25.08 -38.69 22.41
N ILE A 15 25.62 -38.42 21.23
CA ILE A 15 25.70 -39.39 20.12
C ILE A 15 26.48 -40.67 20.52
N ALA A 16 27.56 -40.53 21.31
CA ALA A 16 28.37 -41.67 21.75
C ALA A 16 27.59 -42.68 22.61
N GLU A 17 26.77 -42.22 23.56
CA GLU A 17 25.98 -43.09 24.44
C GLU A 17 24.85 -43.82 23.68
N TYR A 18 24.34 -43.22 22.61
CA TYR A 18 23.36 -43.86 21.72
C TYR A 18 24.00 -44.97 20.88
N ILE A 19 25.18 -44.72 20.29
CA ILE A 19 25.91 -45.73 19.48
C ILE A 19 26.35 -46.92 20.36
N ALA A 20 26.83 -46.68 21.58
CA ALA A 20 27.17 -47.74 22.52
C ALA A 20 25.98 -48.67 22.82
N LYS A 21 24.77 -48.12 22.97
CA LYS A 21 23.54 -48.89 23.24
C LYS A 21 23.02 -49.67 22.02
N GLN A 22 23.37 -49.27 20.80
CA GLN A 22 23.08 -50.06 19.59
C GLN A 22 24.08 -51.21 19.41
N ASN A 23 25.38 -50.94 19.59
CA ASN A 23 26.41 -51.97 19.44
C ASN A 23 26.30 -53.07 20.51
N ALA A 24 25.79 -52.76 21.70
CA ALA A 24 25.48 -53.73 22.76
C ALA A 24 24.28 -54.65 22.47
N LYS A 25 23.63 -54.54 21.30
CA LYS A 25 22.53 -55.43 20.87
C LYS A 25 22.84 -56.32 19.66
N ASN A 26 24.00 -56.16 19.02
CA ASN A 26 24.38 -56.91 17.82
C ASN A 26 25.77 -57.55 17.96
N THR A 27 25.92 -58.48 18.91
CA THR A 27 27.02 -59.45 18.96
C THR A 27 26.50 -60.82 19.39
N SER A 28 27.07 -61.86 18.78
CA SER A 28 26.78 -63.30 18.96
C SER A 28 25.42 -63.79 18.43
N SER A 29 25.32 -64.79 17.55
CA SER A 29 26.31 -65.49 16.69
C SER A 29 25.56 -66.15 15.53
N THR A 30 26.25 -66.47 14.42
CA THR A 30 25.73 -67.41 13.39
C THR A 30 26.40 -68.79 13.48
N ASP A 31 25.76 -69.76 12.85
CA ASP A 31 26.30 -71.04 12.36
C ASP A 31 26.77 -72.13 13.35
N ALA A 32 25.87 -73.10 13.61
CA ALA A 32 26.17 -74.54 13.52
C ALA A 32 24.87 -75.39 13.41
N LYS A 33 24.98 -76.61 12.87
CA LYS A 33 23.91 -77.57 12.52
C LYS A 33 24.50 -79.00 12.56
N PRO A 34 23.75 -80.11 12.78
CA PRO A 34 22.48 -80.32 13.52
C PRO A 34 22.65 -81.39 14.64
N GLU A 35 21.59 -81.76 15.38
CA GLU A 35 21.08 -83.16 15.39
C GLU A 35 19.78 -83.36 16.22
N THR A 36 19.27 -84.60 16.23
CA THR A 36 17.97 -85.00 16.81
C THR A 36 18.09 -85.64 18.21
N LYS A 37 17.07 -85.42 19.06
CA LYS A 37 16.20 -86.50 19.60
C LYS A 37 15.11 -85.97 20.54
N ALA A 38 13.92 -86.57 20.46
CA ALA A 38 12.90 -86.57 21.52
C ALA A 38 13.01 -87.89 22.32
N PRO A 39 12.52 -87.96 23.57
CA PRO A 39 11.16 -88.48 23.83
C PRO A 39 10.48 -87.71 25.01
N ALA A 40 9.36 -88.07 25.66
CA ALA A 40 8.41 -89.20 25.59
C ALA A 40 7.00 -88.71 26.10
N THR A 41 5.84 -89.04 25.50
CA THR A 41 4.90 -90.17 25.80
C THR A 41 4.34 -90.24 27.24
N LYS A 42 3.09 -90.67 27.60
CA LYS A 42 1.85 -91.19 26.94
C LYS A 42 0.72 -91.28 28.04
N PRO A 43 -0.44 -92.02 27.99
CA PRO A 43 -1.04 -93.05 27.08
C PRO A 43 -2.32 -92.59 26.32
N VAL A 44 -2.78 -93.15 25.16
CA VAL A 44 -3.15 -94.54 24.71
C VAL A 44 -4.56 -94.94 25.22
N ALA A 45 -5.50 -95.53 24.44
CA ALA A 45 -5.46 -96.34 23.20
C ALA A 45 -6.51 -95.88 22.13
N ALA A 46 -6.63 -96.32 20.85
CA ALA A 46 -6.25 -97.54 20.07
C ALA A 46 -7.06 -98.82 20.40
N ALA A 47 -7.44 -99.75 19.50
CA ALA A 47 -7.64 -99.85 18.02
C ALA A 47 -8.57 -101.10 17.78
N LYS A 48 -9.00 -101.61 16.61
CA LYS A 48 -8.60 -101.56 15.17
C LYS A 48 -9.86 -101.73 14.25
N ALA A 49 -9.66 -101.83 12.92
CA ALA A 49 -10.61 -102.34 11.90
C ALA A 49 -10.55 -103.91 11.80
N PRO A 50 -11.34 -104.67 10.98
CA PRO A 50 -12.06 -104.28 9.74
C PRO A 50 -13.43 -104.98 9.44
N VAL A 51 -13.89 -104.88 8.17
CA VAL A 51 -14.81 -105.77 7.39
C VAL A 51 -16.28 -105.32 7.11
N ALA A 52 -16.63 -105.40 5.82
CA ALA A 52 -17.94 -105.54 5.15
C ALA A 52 -19.03 -104.43 5.21
N LYS A 53 -19.75 -104.31 4.06
CA LYS A 53 -21.10 -103.71 3.94
C LYS A 53 -22.14 -104.73 4.46
N PRO A 54 -23.31 -104.28 4.94
CA PRO A 54 -24.44 -104.16 3.99
C PRO A 54 -25.27 -102.88 4.15
N ALA A 55 -26.06 -102.60 3.12
CA ALA A 55 -27.28 -101.77 3.19
C ALA A 55 -28.49 -102.69 2.91
N PRO A 56 -29.76 -102.32 3.16
CA PRO A 56 -30.24 -101.01 3.63
C PRO A 56 -31.20 -101.06 4.85
N ALA A 57 -31.57 -99.88 5.36
CA ALA A 57 -32.85 -99.64 6.06
C ALA A 57 -33.27 -98.17 5.84
N ALA A 58 -34.58 -97.86 5.95
CA ALA A 58 -35.14 -96.58 5.54
C ALA A 58 -35.92 -95.87 6.66
N THR A 59 -36.50 -94.71 6.32
CA THR A 59 -37.45 -93.87 7.09
C THR A 59 -36.87 -93.05 8.26
N ARG A 60 -37.33 -91.82 8.55
CA ARG A 60 -38.43 -91.00 7.97
C ARG A 60 -37.93 -89.62 7.52
N VAL A 61 -38.29 -89.19 6.31
CA VAL A 61 -38.16 -87.78 5.88
C VAL A 61 -39.32 -86.97 6.47
N GLY A 62 -39.03 -85.87 7.14
CA GLY A 62 -40.05 -84.91 7.56
C GLY A 62 -40.68 -84.23 6.35
N LYS A 63 -42.03 -84.28 6.22
CA LYS A 63 -42.76 -83.67 5.10
C LYS A 63 -42.52 -82.16 5.02
N SER A 64 -41.68 -81.71 4.09
CA SER A 64 -41.64 -80.32 3.68
C SER A 64 -42.96 -79.97 2.98
N HIS A 65 -43.67 -78.96 3.49
CA HIS A 65 -44.90 -78.50 2.86
C HIS A 65 -44.57 -77.82 1.52
N PRO A 66 -45.26 -78.14 0.41
CA PRO A 66 -45.05 -77.48 -0.87
C PRO A 66 -45.49 -76.01 -0.75
N MET A 67 -44.51 -75.11 -0.65
CA MET A 67 -44.76 -73.67 -0.50
C MET A 67 -45.54 -73.14 -1.70
N ASN A 68 -46.73 -72.58 -1.45
CA ASN A 68 -47.56 -71.89 -2.43
C ASN A 68 -46.70 -70.94 -3.28
N LYS A 69 -46.84 -71.00 -4.61
CA LYS A 69 -46.03 -70.26 -5.60
C LYS A 69 -45.91 -68.77 -5.25
N LYS A 70 -46.95 -68.14 -4.71
CA LYS A 70 -46.93 -66.73 -4.26
C LYS A 70 -45.95 -66.48 -3.10
N LYS A 71 -45.86 -67.39 -2.12
CA LYS A 71 -44.88 -67.30 -1.00
C LYS A 71 -43.45 -67.52 -1.49
N LYS A 72 -43.23 -68.42 -2.45
CA LYS A 72 -41.90 -68.68 -3.03
C LYS A 72 -41.42 -67.49 -3.88
N ALA A 73 -42.31 -66.88 -4.67
CA ALA A 73 -42.02 -65.63 -5.39
C ALA A 73 -41.73 -64.46 -4.45
N GLY A 74 -42.51 -64.29 -3.37
CA GLY A 74 -42.26 -63.25 -2.36
C GLY A 74 -40.90 -63.38 -1.67
N LEU A 75 -40.45 -64.60 -1.39
CA LEU A 75 -39.11 -64.85 -0.84
C LEU A 75 -37.98 -64.55 -1.84
N ILE A 76 -38.17 -64.87 -3.12
CA ILE A 76 -37.20 -64.53 -4.17
C ILE A 76 -37.13 -63.01 -4.36
N ALA A 77 -38.27 -62.32 -4.41
CA ALA A 77 -38.34 -60.86 -4.47
C ALA A 77 -37.68 -60.20 -3.25
N GLY A 78 -37.97 -60.70 -2.03
CA GLY A 78 -37.33 -60.25 -0.80
C GLY A 78 -35.82 -60.47 -0.79
N ALA A 79 -35.33 -61.61 -1.30
CA ALA A 79 -33.90 -61.88 -1.45
C ALA A 79 -33.23 -60.94 -2.47
N VAL A 80 -33.88 -60.66 -3.61
CA VAL A 80 -33.37 -59.69 -4.60
C VAL A 80 -33.31 -58.28 -4.01
N VAL A 81 -34.35 -57.83 -3.31
CA VAL A 81 -34.35 -56.53 -2.60
C VAL A 81 -33.27 -56.49 -1.53
N LEU A 82 -33.06 -57.56 -0.76
CA LEU A 82 -32.00 -57.65 0.25
C LEU A 82 -30.60 -57.57 -0.37
N VAL A 83 -30.35 -58.25 -1.50
CA VAL A 83 -29.08 -58.17 -2.23
C VAL A 83 -28.86 -56.76 -2.79
N LEU A 84 -29.89 -56.11 -3.33
CA LEU A 84 -29.82 -54.72 -3.78
C LEU A 84 -29.55 -53.74 -2.63
N LEU A 85 -30.15 -53.95 -1.45
CA LEU A 85 -29.89 -53.16 -0.24
C LEU A 85 -28.45 -53.37 0.28
N ILE A 86 -27.94 -54.60 0.28
CA ILE A 86 -26.55 -54.90 0.68
C ILE A 86 -25.55 -54.28 -0.32
N GLY A 87 -25.77 -54.45 -1.63
CA GLY A 87 -24.93 -53.84 -2.67
C GLY A 87 -24.95 -52.31 -2.61
N GLY A 88 -26.14 -51.73 -2.45
CA GLY A 88 -26.34 -50.29 -2.26
C GLY A 88 -25.71 -49.77 -0.97
N TYR A 89 -25.72 -50.55 0.12
CA TYR A 89 -25.04 -50.20 1.36
C TYR A 89 -23.51 -50.25 1.24
N VAL A 90 -22.94 -51.25 0.56
CA VAL A 90 -21.48 -51.31 0.30
C VAL A 90 -21.04 -50.16 -0.61
N ALA A 91 -21.77 -49.89 -1.69
CA ALA A 91 -21.50 -48.75 -2.58
C ALA A 91 -21.64 -47.40 -1.84
N GLY A 92 -22.70 -47.25 -1.03
CA GLY A 92 -22.95 -46.09 -0.20
C GLY A 92 -21.86 -45.88 0.86
N LYS A 93 -21.42 -46.94 1.55
CA LYS A 93 -20.32 -46.87 2.54
C LYS A 93 -19.01 -46.40 1.91
N LYS A 94 -18.72 -46.78 0.66
CA LYS A 94 -17.59 -46.23 -0.10
C LYS A 94 -17.82 -44.76 -0.48
N TYR A 95 -18.95 -44.44 -1.10
CA TYR A 95 -19.28 -43.08 -1.56
C TYR A 95 -19.32 -42.05 -0.41
N TYR A 96 -19.80 -42.45 0.76
CA TYR A 96 -19.89 -41.65 1.98
C TYR A 96 -18.74 -41.90 2.97
N SER A 97 -17.62 -42.51 2.57
CA SER A 97 -16.43 -42.55 3.44
C SER A 97 -15.91 -41.13 3.73
N ALA A 98 -15.21 -40.94 4.85
CA ALA A 98 -14.63 -39.64 5.21
C ALA A 98 -13.70 -39.12 4.10
N GLU A 99 -12.80 -39.96 3.61
CA GLU A 99 -11.88 -39.69 2.50
C GLU A 99 -12.60 -39.30 1.21
N ASN A 100 -13.61 -40.07 0.77
CA ASN A 100 -14.36 -39.75 -0.45
C ASN A 100 -15.22 -38.47 -0.29
N GLN A 101 -15.60 -38.09 0.93
CA GLN A 101 -16.25 -36.80 1.20
C GLN A 101 -15.23 -35.66 1.27
N LEU A 102 -14.03 -35.88 1.82
CA LEU A 102 -12.92 -34.93 1.86
C LEU A 102 -12.46 -34.55 0.46
N ASP A 103 -12.21 -35.53 -0.42
CA ASP A 103 -11.80 -35.28 -1.81
C ASP A 103 -12.84 -34.47 -2.58
N ARG A 104 -14.13 -34.69 -2.32
CA ARG A 104 -15.22 -33.89 -2.91
C ARG A 104 -15.33 -32.49 -2.31
N ALA A 105 -15.10 -32.34 -1.00
CA ALA A 105 -15.06 -31.04 -0.34
C ALA A 105 -13.91 -30.18 -0.88
N VAL A 106 -12.69 -30.73 -0.90
CA VAL A 106 -11.48 -30.10 -1.44
C VAL A 106 -11.67 -29.73 -2.92
N LYS A 107 -12.21 -30.64 -3.73
CA LYS A 107 -12.50 -30.40 -5.16
C LYS A 107 -13.62 -29.37 -5.40
N ALA A 108 -14.56 -29.20 -4.48
CA ALA A 108 -15.57 -28.13 -4.56
C ALA A 108 -14.96 -26.77 -4.17
N ILE A 109 -14.21 -26.73 -3.07
CA ILE A 109 -13.56 -25.53 -2.53
C ILE A 109 -12.55 -24.96 -3.53
N GLY A 110 -11.61 -25.78 -4.03
CA GLY A 110 -10.62 -25.36 -5.03
C GLY A 110 -11.20 -24.99 -6.40
N LYS A 111 -12.45 -25.36 -6.68
CA LYS A 111 -13.21 -24.90 -7.86
C LYS A 111 -13.93 -23.57 -7.65
N GLY A 112 -14.03 -23.08 -6.41
CA GLY A 112 -14.80 -21.88 -6.07
C GLY A 112 -16.33 -22.04 -6.17
N ASP A 113 -16.85 -23.27 -6.30
CA ASP A 113 -18.30 -23.48 -6.37
C ASP A 113 -18.93 -23.33 -4.99
N ALA A 114 -19.50 -22.15 -4.73
CA ALA A 114 -20.18 -21.85 -3.48
C ALA A 114 -21.44 -22.69 -3.22
N SER A 115 -22.06 -23.29 -4.25
CA SER A 115 -23.22 -24.18 -4.08
C SER A 115 -22.78 -25.56 -3.58
N SER A 116 -21.77 -26.16 -4.23
CA SER A 116 -21.23 -27.45 -3.80
C SER A 116 -20.47 -27.35 -2.48
N SER A 117 -19.65 -26.31 -2.30
CA SER A 117 -18.78 -26.14 -1.12
C SER A 117 -19.57 -25.96 0.16
N LEU A 118 -20.65 -25.17 0.16
CA LEU A 118 -21.52 -24.97 1.32
C LEU A 118 -22.06 -26.29 1.91
N SER A 119 -22.25 -27.32 1.08
CA SER A 119 -22.70 -28.64 1.53
C SER A 119 -21.68 -29.40 2.39
N TYR A 120 -20.41 -28.98 2.36
CA TYR A 120 -19.28 -29.53 3.12
C TYR A 120 -18.77 -28.61 4.24
N LEU A 121 -19.42 -27.47 4.49
CA LEU A 121 -19.06 -26.52 5.55
C LEU A 121 -20.09 -26.50 6.68
N SER A 122 -19.62 -26.40 7.92
CA SER A 122 -20.39 -26.11 9.14
C SER A 122 -19.63 -25.09 9.99
N THR A 123 -20.25 -24.53 11.02
CA THR A 123 -19.59 -23.69 12.03
C THR A 123 -20.18 -23.99 13.39
N ASN A 124 -19.41 -23.77 14.45
CA ASN A 124 -19.88 -23.81 15.83
C ASN A 124 -20.26 -22.42 16.37
N ASP A 125 -19.94 -21.33 15.66
CA ASP A 125 -20.33 -19.98 16.07
C ASP A 125 -21.81 -19.72 15.73
N VAL A 126 -22.63 -19.57 16.78
CA VAL A 126 -24.08 -19.34 16.68
C VAL A 126 -24.46 -18.01 16.02
N LYS A 127 -23.54 -17.05 15.91
CA LYS A 127 -23.71 -15.77 15.21
C LYS A 127 -23.33 -15.88 13.72
N LEU A 128 -22.50 -16.85 13.32
CA LEU A 128 -22.00 -16.97 11.96
C LEU A 128 -22.96 -17.74 11.06
N LYS A 129 -23.62 -17.04 10.14
CA LYS A 129 -24.45 -17.65 9.10
C LYS A 129 -23.62 -18.02 7.87
N LEU A 130 -23.51 -19.32 7.59
CA LEU A 130 -22.90 -19.82 6.35
C LEU A 130 -23.93 -19.84 5.20
N ASP A 131 -23.65 -19.10 4.13
CA ASP A 131 -24.40 -19.14 2.87
C ASP A 131 -23.48 -18.93 1.65
N LYS A 132 -24.06 -18.92 0.44
CA LYS A 132 -23.30 -18.81 -0.83
C LYS A 132 -22.57 -17.47 -1.01
N THR A 133 -22.83 -16.47 -0.17
CA THR A 133 -22.13 -15.19 -0.15
C THR A 133 -21.06 -15.19 0.93
N THR A 134 -21.41 -15.55 2.17
CA THR A 134 -20.48 -15.46 3.30
C THR A 134 -19.27 -16.39 3.17
N ILE A 135 -19.36 -17.50 2.42
CA ILE A 135 -18.21 -18.38 2.18
C ILE A 135 -17.31 -17.97 1.01
N LYS A 136 -17.67 -16.95 0.20
CA LYS A 136 -16.84 -16.53 -0.95
C LYS A 136 -15.40 -16.14 -0.60
N PRO A 137 -15.11 -15.44 0.52
CA PRO A 137 -13.74 -15.14 0.95
C PRO A 137 -12.86 -16.39 1.13
N LEU A 138 -13.38 -17.45 1.75
CA LEU A 138 -12.70 -18.75 1.91
C LEU A 138 -12.38 -19.41 0.56
N LEU A 139 -13.34 -19.33 -0.38
CA LEU A 139 -13.20 -19.91 -1.71
C LEU A 139 -12.18 -19.15 -2.55
N ASN A 140 -12.26 -17.82 -2.55
CA ASN A 140 -11.26 -16.95 -3.20
C ASN A 140 -9.86 -17.24 -2.66
N TYR A 141 -9.72 -17.32 -1.33
CA TYR A 141 -8.45 -17.60 -0.66
C TYR A 141 -7.84 -18.92 -1.12
N TYR A 142 -8.61 -20.02 -1.13
CA TYR A 142 -8.09 -21.32 -1.57
C TYR A 142 -7.91 -21.44 -3.10
N GLN A 143 -8.56 -20.59 -3.90
CA GLN A 143 -8.29 -20.48 -5.34
C GLN A 143 -6.96 -19.78 -5.63
N THR A 144 -6.56 -18.75 -4.85
CA THR A 144 -5.23 -18.13 -4.98
C THR A 144 -4.14 -18.90 -4.23
N HIS A 145 -4.49 -19.58 -3.13
CA HIS A 145 -3.57 -20.35 -2.27
C HIS A 145 -3.83 -21.85 -2.36
N ALA A 146 -3.75 -22.41 -3.57
CA ALA A 146 -3.96 -23.84 -3.83
C ALA A 146 -3.06 -24.76 -2.99
N ARG A 147 -1.88 -24.29 -2.57
CA ARG A 147 -1.00 -25.00 -1.63
C ARG A 147 -1.65 -25.17 -0.24
N ALA A 148 -2.20 -24.10 0.33
CA ALA A 148 -2.88 -24.15 1.63
C ALA A 148 -4.07 -25.12 1.63
N LEU A 149 -4.77 -25.24 0.49
CA LEU A 149 -5.85 -26.23 0.31
C LEU A 149 -5.32 -27.68 0.31
N ASN A 150 -4.18 -27.93 -0.36
CA ASN A 150 -3.54 -29.25 -0.38
C ASN A 150 -2.94 -29.61 1.00
N ASP A 151 -2.37 -28.64 1.71
CA ASP A 151 -1.80 -28.82 3.04
C ASP A 151 -2.89 -29.09 4.09
N LEU A 152 -4.03 -28.38 4.02
CA LEU A 152 -5.26 -28.71 4.79
C LEU A 152 -5.74 -30.14 4.49
N ALA A 153 -5.86 -30.51 3.21
CA ALA A 153 -6.33 -31.83 2.80
C ALA A 153 -5.39 -32.95 3.28
N THR A 154 -4.07 -32.71 3.26
CA THR A 154 -3.05 -33.68 3.68
C THR A 154 -3.04 -33.84 5.20
N THR A 155 -3.03 -32.74 5.95
CA THR A 155 -3.17 -32.74 7.42
C THR A 155 -4.43 -33.47 7.85
N THR A 156 -5.56 -33.22 7.17
CA THR A 156 -6.84 -33.88 7.44
C THR A 156 -6.79 -35.39 7.19
N ARG A 157 -6.19 -35.86 6.08
CA ARG A 157 -6.03 -37.32 5.82
C ARG A 157 -5.14 -38.00 6.86
N ASN A 158 -4.15 -37.29 7.38
CA ASN A 158 -3.23 -37.78 8.41
C ASN A 158 -3.84 -37.72 9.83
N GLY A 159 -5.10 -37.30 9.99
CA GLY A 159 -5.79 -37.20 11.28
C GLY A 159 -5.39 -35.98 12.12
N GLY A 160 -4.63 -35.03 11.57
CA GLY A 160 -4.30 -33.77 12.21
C GLY A 160 -5.41 -32.73 12.07
N GLU A 161 -5.44 -31.77 12.99
CA GLU A 161 -6.34 -30.62 12.94
C GLU A 161 -5.61 -29.44 12.28
N GLY A 162 -6.01 -29.07 11.07
CA GLY A 162 -5.54 -27.87 10.38
C GLY A 162 -6.37 -26.63 10.75
N THR A 163 -6.31 -25.59 9.91
CA THR A 163 -7.12 -24.35 10.09
C THR A 163 -8.64 -24.58 10.11
N MET A 164 -9.11 -25.74 9.66
CA MET A 164 -10.50 -26.20 9.81
C MET A 164 -10.54 -27.68 10.16
N LYS A 165 -11.38 -28.05 11.12
CA LYS A 165 -11.54 -29.44 11.60
C LYS A 165 -12.56 -30.21 10.74
N PHE A 166 -12.14 -31.26 10.04
CA PHE A 166 -13.06 -32.11 9.28
C PHE A 166 -13.68 -33.20 10.18
N ALA A 167 -14.96 -33.07 10.50
CA ALA A 167 -15.65 -33.92 11.48
C ALA A 167 -16.99 -34.46 10.96
N GLN A 168 -17.50 -35.51 11.59
CA GLN A 168 -18.84 -36.00 11.32
C GLN A 168 -19.87 -34.99 11.85
N SER A 169 -20.71 -34.47 10.97
CA SER A 169 -21.72 -33.44 11.23
C SER A 169 -23.17 -33.97 11.13
N GLY A 170 -23.35 -35.30 11.04
CA GLY A 170 -24.66 -35.95 10.98
C GLY A 170 -24.65 -37.22 10.12
N HIS A 171 -25.80 -37.51 9.50
CA HIS A 171 -26.00 -38.66 8.63
C HIS A 171 -26.76 -38.28 7.34
N ARG A 172 -26.55 -39.05 6.26
CA ARG A 172 -27.28 -39.00 4.98
C ARG A 172 -28.00 -40.34 4.78
N LEU A 173 -29.22 -40.31 4.25
CA LEU A 173 -30.08 -41.50 4.05
C LEU A 173 -30.21 -42.37 5.32
N LEU A 174 -30.34 -41.71 6.48
CA LEU A 174 -30.36 -42.27 7.84
C LEU A 174 -29.08 -43.00 8.31
N VAL A 175 -28.39 -43.76 7.44
CA VAL A 175 -27.35 -44.72 7.86
C VAL A 175 -25.91 -44.34 7.51
N PHE A 176 -25.68 -43.41 6.57
CA PHE A 176 -24.32 -43.07 6.13
C PHE A 176 -23.80 -41.80 6.83
N PRO A 177 -22.56 -41.77 7.34
CA PRO A 177 -22.03 -40.57 8.01
C PRO A 177 -21.89 -39.40 7.03
N ALA A 178 -22.14 -38.18 7.51
CA ALA A 178 -21.95 -36.94 6.77
C ALA A 178 -20.76 -36.18 7.38
N TYR A 179 -19.72 -35.89 6.59
CA TYR A 179 -18.55 -35.14 7.06
C TYR A 179 -18.54 -33.71 6.51
N LYS A 180 -18.04 -32.77 7.32
CA LYS A 180 -17.91 -31.34 7.01
C LYS A 180 -16.66 -30.75 7.67
N PHE A 181 -16.08 -29.72 7.06
CA PHE A 181 -15.16 -28.82 7.74
C PHE A 181 -15.92 -27.90 8.68
N ASN A 182 -15.47 -27.81 9.92
CA ASN A 182 -15.91 -26.79 10.86
C ASN A 182 -15.09 -25.52 10.65
N VAL A 183 -15.79 -24.43 10.37
CA VAL A 183 -15.29 -23.09 10.14
C VAL A 183 -15.40 -22.32 11.46
N SER A 184 -14.28 -22.02 12.10
CA SER A 184 -14.24 -21.01 13.17
C SER A 184 -14.52 -19.63 12.58
N ALA A 185 -15.28 -18.80 13.29
CA ALA A 185 -15.43 -17.40 12.92
C ALA A 185 -14.19 -16.59 13.34
N VAL A 186 -13.89 -15.52 12.60
CA VAL A 186 -12.89 -14.50 13.00
C VAL A 186 -13.56 -13.14 13.22
N TYR A 187 -12.96 -12.35 14.11
CA TYR A 187 -13.41 -11.05 14.58
C TYR A 187 -12.28 -10.01 14.54
N PRO A 188 -11.62 -9.78 13.38
CA PRO A 188 -10.51 -8.85 13.25
C PRO A 188 -10.87 -7.42 13.63
N LYS A 189 -9.88 -6.67 14.09
CA LYS A 189 -10.03 -5.31 14.61
C LYS A 189 -9.76 -4.27 13.55
N VAL A 190 -10.60 -3.25 13.47
CA VAL A 190 -10.47 -2.13 12.54
C VAL A 190 -10.28 -0.81 13.29
N THR A 191 -9.22 -0.09 12.93
CA THR A 191 -8.96 1.29 13.34
C THR A 191 -9.34 2.25 12.22
N THR A 192 -9.92 3.40 12.57
CA THR A 192 -10.24 4.51 11.66
C THR A 192 -10.08 5.83 12.41
N ASN A 193 -9.42 6.81 11.80
CA ASN A 193 -9.17 8.12 12.42
C ASN A 193 -10.34 9.12 12.31
N GLU A 194 -11.18 9.04 11.27
CA GLU A 194 -12.19 10.08 10.97
C GLU A 194 -13.59 9.85 11.54
N LYS A 195 -14.20 10.94 12.02
CA LYS A 195 -15.62 10.99 12.40
C LYS A 195 -16.49 10.77 11.16
N GLY A 196 -17.54 9.96 11.29
CA GLY A 196 -18.44 9.64 10.18
C GLY A 196 -17.86 8.68 9.13
N THR A 197 -16.68 8.09 9.36
CA THR A 197 -16.15 7.03 8.49
C THR A 197 -17.13 5.87 8.38
N LYS A 198 -17.57 5.53 7.18
CA LYS A 198 -18.34 4.32 6.89
C LYS A 198 -17.41 3.23 6.39
N VAL A 199 -17.29 2.15 7.15
CA VAL A 199 -16.51 0.94 6.84
C VAL A 199 -17.44 -0.10 6.20
N THR A 200 -16.98 -0.75 5.13
CA THR A 200 -17.68 -1.85 4.47
C THR A 200 -16.75 -3.02 4.21
N VAL A 201 -17.27 -4.24 4.36
CA VAL A 201 -16.54 -5.50 4.20
C VAL A 201 -17.16 -6.31 3.06
N SER A 202 -16.35 -6.70 2.08
CA SER A 202 -16.81 -7.47 0.91
C SER A 202 -17.43 -8.80 1.32
N ASN A 203 -18.60 -9.15 0.78
CA ASN A 203 -19.36 -10.37 1.11
C ASN A 203 -19.88 -10.47 2.57
N ALA A 204 -19.61 -9.49 3.44
CA ALA A 204 -20.15 -9.40 4.79
C ALA A 204 -20.66 -7.98 5.13
N PRO A 205 -21.73 -7.48 4.47
CA PRO A 205 -22.17 -6.09 4.64
C PRO A 205 -22.56 -5.71 6.08
N SER A 206 -23.03 -6.68 6.86
CA SER A 206 -23.41 -6.53 8.28
C SER A 206 -22.23 -6.40 9.24
N ALA A 207 -21.00 -6.71 8.82
CA ALA A 207 -19.78 -6.48 9.59
C ALA A 207 -19.21 -5.06 9.40
N GLY A 208 -19.80 -4.26 8.48
CA GLY A 208 -19.47 -2.84 8.35
C GLY A 208 -20.05 -2.00 9.48
N PHE A 209 -19.43 -0.85 9.77
CA PHE A 209 -19.90 0.10 10.78
C PHE A 209 -19.78 1.55 10.30
N THR A 210 -20.17 2.50 11.13
CA THR A 210 -19.94 3.93 10.88
C THR A 210 -19.49 4.64 12.16
N GLY A 211 -18.49 5.52 12.04
CA GLY A 211 -17.87 6.26 13.15
C GLY A 211 -16.34 6.22 13.11
N LYS A 212 -15.70 7.02 13.98
CA LYS A 212 -14.28 6.80 14.35
C LYS A 212 -14.21 5.52 15.18
N ALA A 213 -13.14 4.74 15.04
CA ALA A 213 -12.90 3.54 15.83
C ALA A 213 -11.43 3.38 16.18
N ASP A 214 -11.16 2.98 17.41
CA ASP A 214 -9.86 2.49 17.85
C ASP A 214 -10.01 0.99 18.10
N ALA A 215 -9.30 0.16 17.33
CA ALA A 215 -9.28 -1.30 17.41
C ALA A 215 -10.67 -1.99 17.59
N ARG A 216 -11.67 -1.62 16.79
CA ARG A 216 -13.03 -2.17 16.88
C ARG A 216 -13.17 -3.50 16.14
N ASP A 217 -13.61 -4.54 16.83
CA ASP A 217 -13.94 -5.85 16.24
C ASP A 217 -15.00 -5.75 15.13
N ILE A 218 -14.76 -6.44 14.01
CA ILE A 218 -15.73 -6.63 12.91
C ILE A 218 -15.97 -8.12 12.65
N GLY A 219 -17.20 -8.60 12.88
CA GLY A 219 -17.52 -10.00 12.66
C GLY A 219 -18.90 -10.43 13.18
N PRO A 220 -19.20 -11.74 13.18
CA PRO A 220 -18.32 -12.82 12.74
C PRO A 220 -18.07 -12.82 11.23
N LEU A 221 -16.86 -13.19 10.83
CA LEU A 221 -16.46 -13.42 9.44
C LEU A 221 -16.07 -14.89 9.22
N VAL A 222 -16.24 -15.38 7.98
CA VAL A 222 -15.63 -16.65 7.52
C VAL A 222 -14.17 -16.36 7.14
N PRO A 223 -13.17 -17.13 7.61
CA PRO A 223 -11.77 -16.96 7.21
C PRO A 223 -11.55 -16.89 5.70
N GLY A 224 -10.66 -16.00 5.24
CA GLY A 224 -10.23 -15.92 3.83
C GLY A 224 -10.07 -14.49 3.29
N SER A 225 -10.11 -14.34 1.96
CA SER A 225 -9.74 -13.11 1.27
C SER A 225 -10.86 -12.05 1.26
N TYR A 226 -10.65 -10.95 1.98
CA TYR A 226 -11.57 -9.82 2.04
C TYR A 226 -11.00 -8.57 1.35
N THR A 227 -11.91 -7.73 0.87
CA THR A 227 -11.67 -6.32 0.62
C THR A 227 -12.43 -5.50 1.65
N LEU A 228 -11.71 -4.71 2.43
CA LEU A 228 -12.27 -3.72 3.35
C LEU A 228 -12.17 -2.34 2.70
N LYS A 229 -13.20 -1.52 2.84
CA LYS A 229 -13.20 -0.14 2.33
C LYS A 229 -13.76 0.81 3.38
N ALA A 230 -12.98 1.83 3.75
CA ALA A 230 -13.46 2.98 4.51
C ALA A 230 -13.80 4.13 3.57
N THR A 231 -14.83 4.91 3.92
CA THR A 231 -15.28 6.09 3.18
C THR A 231 -15.65 7.22 4.14
N ALA A 232 -15.17 8.44 3.89
CA ALA A 232 -15.41 9.60 4.74
C ALA A 232 -15.58 10.89 3.89
N LYS A 233 -15.98 11.98 4.52
CA LYS A 233 -15.92 13.34 3.94
C LYS A 233 -14.94 14.16 4.77
N ILE A 234 -13.78 14.49 4.19
CA ILE A 234 -12.65 15.15 4.86
C ILE A 234 -12.38 16.47 4.14
N SER A 235 -12.33 17.58 4.87
CA SER A 235 -12.16 18.95 4.32
C SER A 235 -12.97 19.19 3.03
N GLY A 236 -14.27 18.88 3.11
CA GLY A 236 -15.21 19.00 1.98
C GLY A 236 -15.19 17.84 0.97
N LYS A 237 -14.04 17.21 0.72
CA LYS A 237 -13.84 16.19 -0.32
C LYS A 237 -14.30 14.79 0.15
N LYS A 238 -14.73 13.93 -0.78
CA LYS A 238 -15.11 12.52 -0.51
C LYS A 238 -13.88 11.62 -0.64
N THR A 239 -13.45 11.00 0.45
CA THR A 239 -12.22 10.19 0.50
C THR A 239 -12.54 8.71 0.71
N SER A 240 -11.72 7.81 0.16
CA SER A 240 -11.83 6.37 0.47
C SER A 240 -10.48 5.67 0.48
N THR A 241 -10.18 4.94 1.57
CA THR A 241 -9.08 3.95 1.60
C THR A 241 -9.64 2.53 1.45
N LYS A 242 -8.83 1.61 0.93
CA LYS A 242 -9.23 0.26 0.54
C LYS A 242 -8.08 -0.71 0.72
N ILE A 243 -8.26 -1.68 1.61
CA ILE A 243 -7.29 -2.76 1.86
C ILE A 243 -7.84 -4.09 1.35
N LYS A 244 -6.95 -4.93 0.83
CA LYS A 244 -7.19 -6.37 0.68
C LYS A 244 -6.42 -7.07 1.79
N SER A 245 -7.05 -7.98 2.51
CA SER A 245 -6.36 -8.83 3.50
C SER A 245 -6.95 -10.23 3.49
N ASP A 246 -6.11 -11.22 3.76
CA ASP A 246 -6.52 -12.60 4.00
C ASP A 246 -6.74 -12.76 5.50
N LEU A 247 -7.98 -12.48 5.95
CA LEU A 247 -8.38 -12.52 7.34
C LEU A 247 -8.54 -14.00 7.74
N LEU A 248 -7.46 -14.61 8.22
CA LEU A 248 -7.43 -16.02 8.63
C LEU A 248 -7.55 -16.19 10.15
N GLU A 249 -7.22 -15.14 10.89
CA GLU A 249 -7.29 -15.01 12.34
C GLU A 249 -7.78 -13.60 12.74
N ASP A 250 -7.71 -13.24 14.02
CA ASP A 250 -8.24 -11.97 14.56
C ASP A 250 -7.25 -10.79 14.33
N ASP A 251 -6.91 -10.58 13.05
CA ASP A 251 -5.98 -9.54 12.56
C ASP A 251 -6.35 -8.11 12.99
N SER A 252 -5.36 -7.21 12.98
CA SER A 252 -5.59 -5.76 13.11
C SER A 252 -5.39 -5.04 11.78
N ILE A 253 -6.41 -4.31 11.32
CA ILE A 253 -6.45 -3.62 10.02
C ILE A 253 -6.65 -2.12 10.24
N ASP A 254 -5.66 -1.31 9.88
CA ASP A 254 -5.82 0.15 9.88
C ASP A 254 -6.51 0.62 8.58
N LEU A 255 -7.64 1.31 8.72
CA LEU A 255 -8.37 1.98 7.64
C LEU A 255 -8.40 3.50 7.85
N SER A 256 -7.41 4.04 8.55
CA SER A 256 -7.21 5.48 8.68
C SER A 256 -6.88 6.16 7.35
N PHE A 257 -7.27 7.42 7.26
CA PHE A 257 -6.98 8.28 6.11
C PHE A 257 -5.71 9.08 6.37
N GLN A 258 -4.77 9.08 5.42
CA GLN A 258 -3.66 10.03 5.45
C GLN A 258 -4.19 11.43 5.11
N THR A 259 -3.81 12.42 5.92
CA THR A 259 -4.15 13.83 5.76
C THR A 259 -2.93 14.67 6.07
N VAL A 260 -2.82 15.84 5.44
CA VAL A 260 -1.79 16.83 5.74
C VAL A 260 -2.43 18.17 6.08
N SER A 261 -1.87 18.88 7.05
CA SER A 261 -2.14 20.30 7.29
C SER A 261 -0.85 21.09 7.07
N VAL A 262 -0.85 22.10 6.20
CA VAL A 262 0.34 22.91 5.86
C VAL A 262 -0.04 24.37 5.62
N THR A 263 0.88 25.28 5.88
CA THR A 263 0.90 26.59 5.22
C THR A 263 1.72 26.48 3.93
N VAL A 264 1.25 27.09 2.86
CA VAL A 264 1.95 27.13 1.56
C VAL A 264 2.30 28.57 1.27
N ASP A 265 3.56 28.86 0.98
CA ASP A 265 4.08 30.19 0.70
C ASP A 265 4.37 30.36 -0.79
N GLY A 266 3.81 31.41 -1.39
CA GLY A 266 3.86 31.64 -2.83
C GLY A 266 3.48 33.07 -3.22
N TYR A 267 3.25 33.28 -4.52
CA TYR A 267 2.89 34.61 -5.03
C TYR A 267 1.39 34.87 -4.86
N PRO A 268 0.97 36.06 -4.36
CA PRO A 268 -0.44 36.41 -4.23
C PRO A 268 -1.28 36.11 -5.48
N GLY A 269 -2.38 35.37 -5.27
CA GLY A 269 -3.25 34.88 -6.34
C GLY A 269 -2.81 33.58 -7.04
N ALA A 270 -1.62 33.04 -6.78
CA ALA A 270 -1.20 31.75 -7.36
C ALA A 270 -2.16 30.62 -6.96
N GLU A 271 -2.46 29.69 -7.88
CA GLU A 271 -3.37 28.58 -7.66
C GLU A 271 -2.64 27.36 -7.08
N VAL A 272 -2.92 27.03 -5.83
CA VAL A 272 -2.33 25.85 -5.17
C VAL A 272 -3.12 24.59 -5.51
N ARG A 273 -2.40 23.56 -5.98
CA ARG A 273 -2.94 22.28 -6.45
C ARG A 273 -2.33 21.12 -5.68
N ILE A 274 -3.14 20.12 -5.36
CA ILE A 274 -2.67 18.81 -4.89
C ILE A 274 -3.14 17.75 -5.88
N ASP A 275 -2.19 16.97 -6.41
CA ASP A 275 -2.41 16.00 -7.49
C ASP A 275 -3.20 16.59 -8.68
N GLY A 276 -2.76 17.78 -9.12
CA GLY A 276 -3.38 18.56 -10.19
C GLY A 276 -4.75 19.17 -9.84
N THR A 277 -5.33 18.84 -8.69
CA THR A 277 -6.63 19.35 -8.26
C THR A 277 -6.48 20.61 -7.44
N LYS A 278 -7.12 21.71 -7.84
CA LYS A 278 -7.18 22.96 -7.07
C LYS A 278 -7.59 22.71 -5.60
N VAL A 279 -6.88 23.40 -4.70
CA VAL A 279 -7.16 23.43 -3.27
C VAL A 279 -7.59 24.83 -2.83
N GLY A 280 -6.90 25.87 -3.31
CA GLY A 280 -7.22 27.26 -3.06
C GLY A 280 -6.40 28.19 -3.97
N ASN A 281 -6.28 29.45 -3.55
CA ASN A 281 -5.30 30.40 -4.09
C ASN A 281 -4.50 30.96 -2.91
N ILE A 282 -3.25 31.34 -3.16
CA ILE A 282 -2.44 32.16 -2.26
C ILE A 282 -3.13 33.52 -2.06
N ASP A 283 -3.18 34.00 -0.81
CA ASP A 283 -3.84 35.25 -0.42
C ASP A 283 -2.97 36.51 -0.64
N GLU A 284 -3.44 37.66 -0.15
CA GLU A 284 -2.75 38.94 -0.28
C GLU A 284 -1.48 39.05 0.58
N TYR A 285 -1.29 38.16 1.55
CA TYR A 285 -0.10 38.07 2.42
C TYR A 285 0.93 37.06 1.91
N GLY A 286 0.65 36.38 0.79
CA GLY A 286 1.56 35.40 0.19
C GLY A 286 1.39 33.98 0.73
N GLN A 287 0.29 33.67 1.46
CA GLN A 287 0.08 32.36 2.07
C GLN A 287 -1.22 31.65 1.65
N LEU A 288 -1.27 30.33 1.81
CA LEU A 288 -2.51 29.54 1.87
C LEU A 288 -2.40 28.47 2.96
N GLN A 289 -3.28 28.54 3.96
CA GLN A 289 -3.41 27.46 4.95
C GLN A 289 -4.31 26.33 4.43
N ILE A 290 -3.70 25.17 4.17
CA ILE A 290 -4.38 23.93 3.80
C ILE A 290 -4.61 23.11 5.06
N ASN A 291 -5.87 22.97 5.48
CA ASN A 291 -6.22 22.24 6.71
C ASN A 291 -6.71 20.81 6.43
N LYS A 292 -6.01 19.82 7.00
CA LYS A 292 -6.41 18.40 7.04
C LYS A 292 -6.80 17.80 5.68
N TYR A 293 -6.07 18.16 4.63
CA TYR A 293 -6.38 17.75 3.27
C TYR A 293 -6.06 16.25 3.06
N PRO A 294 -6.98 15.44 2.50
CA PRO A 294 -6.75 14.01 2.30
C PRO A 294 -5.72 13.74 1.18
N ILE A 295 -4.70 12.93 1.49
CA ILE A 295 -3.60 12.59 0.59
C ILE A 295 -3.34 11.07 0.52
N VAL A 296 -2.44 10.67 -0.37
CA VAL A 296 -1.78 9.35 -0.37
C VAL A 296 -0.25 9.53 -0.34
N SER A 297 0.50 8.44 -0.11
CA SER A 297 1.97 8.47 -0.01
C SER A 297 2.70 8.96 -1.27
N SER A 298 2.02 9.03 -2.42
CA SER A 298 2.53 9.59 -3.68
C SER A 298 2.07 11.01 -3.99
N SER A 299 1.21 11.62 -3.14
CA SER A 299 0.59 12.92 -3.43
C SER A 299 1.60 14.05 -3.50
N LYS A 300 1.42 14.93 -4.49
CA LYS A 300 2.28 16.10 -4.73
C LYS A 300 1.50 17.40 -4.69
N LEU A 301 2.18 18.46 -4.24
CA LEU A 301 1.71 19.84 -4.29
C LEU A 301 2.48 20.60 -5.39
N THR A 302 1.75 21.37 -6.19
CA THR A 302 2.29 22.38 -7.11
C THR A 302 1.51 23.68 -6.98
N GLU A 303 2.13 24.79 -7.36
CA GLU A 303 1.45 26.06 -7.59
C GLU A 303 1.42 26.39 -9.08
N VAL A 304 0.39 27.12 -9.52
CA VAL A 304 0.38 27.78 -10.82
C VAL A 304 0.11 29.27 -10.65
N TYR A 305 1.11 30.09 -10.96
CA TYR A 305 0.98 31.54 -10.99
C TYR A 305 0.71 31.98 -12.43
N ASP A 306 -0.37 32.74 -12.65
CA ASP A 306 -0.79 33.19 -13.99
C ASP A 306 -0.86 34.74 -14.08
N PRO A 307 0.28 35.39 -14.37
CA PRO A 307 0.34 36.83 -14.58
C PRO A 307 -0.17 37.16 -15.99
N LYS A 308 -1.46 37.51 -16.09
CA LYS A 308 -2.11 38.05 -17.31
C LYS A 308 -2.20 37.05 -18.49
N GLY A 309 -2.25 35.74 -18.24
CA GLY A 309 -2.43 34.69 -19.27
C GLY A 309 -1.16 33.92 -19.65
N ALA A 310 -0.12 33.98 -18.81
CA ALA A 310 1.18 33.37 -18.99
C ALA A 310 1.52 32.39 -17.84
N ALA A 311 0.62 31.44 -17.59
CA ALA A 311 0.69 30.49 -16.49
C ALA A 311 2.05 29.75 -16.37
N VAL A 312 2.69 29.85 -15.21
CA VAL A 312 3.93 29.15 -14.84
C VAL A 312 3.64 28.19 -13.68
N GLU A 313 4.01 26.92 -13.81
CA GLU A 313 3.88 25.91 -12.75
C GLU A 313 5.19 25.74 -11.96
N SER A 314 5.08 25.57 -10.64
CA SER A 314 6.21 25.37 -9.73
C SER A 314 6.87 23.99 -9.89
N ARG A 315 8.03 23.78 -9.24
CA ARG A 315 8.51 22.42 -8.95
C ARG A 315 7.51 21.72 -8.02
N ALA A 316 7.33 20.41 -8.19
CA ALA A 316 6.37 19.62 -7.41
C ALA A 316 7.00 19.08 -6.11
N VAL A 317 6.40 19.39 -4.96
CA VAL A 317 6.82 18.91 -3.62
C VAL A 317 5.99 17.68 -3.24
N LYS A 318 6.61 16.66 -2.62
CA LYS A 318 5.91 15.44 -2.16
C LYS A 318 5.43 15.60 -0.71
N LEU A 319 4.12 15.50 -0.51
CA LEU A 319 3.48 15.84 0.78
C LEU A 319 3.64 14.77 1.86
N ALA A 320 3.95 13.54 1.49
CA ALA A 320 4.02 12.41 2.42
C ALA A 320 5.28 12.40 3.31
N ASP A 321 6.25 13.30 3.07
CA ASP A 321 7.58 13.26 3.66
C ASP A 321 7.73 14.14 4.92
N GLY A 322 6.71 14.15 5.78
CA GLY A 322 6.80 14.68 7.15
C GLY A 322 6.21 16.09 7.39
N TYR A 323 5.58 16.71 6.40
CA TYR A 323 5.14 18.12 6.45
C TYR A 323 3.90 18.43 7.32
N ASP A 324 3.44 17.57 8.23
CA ASP A 324 2.20 17.86 8.98
C ASP A 324 2.42 18.98 10.01
N ASN A 325 1.71 20.09 9.80
CA ASN A 325 1.80 21.39 10.47
C ASN A 325 3.09 22.19 10.13
N GLY A 326 3.67 21.95 8.94
CA GLY A 326 4.80 22.72 8.42
C GLY A 326 4.45 23.79 7.38
N GLU A 327 5.43 24.61 7.04
CA GLU A 327 5.42 25.56 5.92
C GLU A 327 6.06 24.92 4.67
N ILE A 328 5.57 25.30 3.48
CA ILE A 328 6.09 24.83 2.19
C ILE A 328 6.15 25.99 1.20
N THR A 329 7.37 26.46 0.93
CA THR A 329 7.68 27.37 -0.19
C THR A 329 7.98 26.57 -1.46
N LEU A 330 7.53 27.04 -2.64
CA LEU A 330 7.73 26.32 -3.91
C LEU A 330 8.56 27.11 -4.92
N GLY A 331 9.70 26.54 -5.32
CA GLY A 331 10.59 27.14 -6.33
C GLY A 331 10.04 26.98 -7.75
N TYR A 332 9.96 28.09 -8.49
CA TYR A 332 9.50 28.11 -9.89
C TYR A 332 10.68 27.87 -10.86
N PRO A 333 10.58 26.95 -11.85
CA PRO A 333 11.69 26.64 -12.74
C PRO A 333 12.17 27.83 -13.57
N GLY A 334 13.43 28.23 -13.34
CA GLY A 334 14.11 29.26 -14.11
C GLY A 334 13.79 30.70 -13.68
N VAL A 335 13.04 30.89 -12.60
CA VAL A 335 12.83 32.19 -11.96
C VAL A 335 14.01 32.47 -11.02
N ILE A 336 14.60 33.66 -11.13
CA ILE A 336 15.67 34.14 -10.25
C ILE A 336 15.16 34.27 -8.78
N SER A 337 16.01 34.03 -7.80
CA SER A 337 15.66 34.22 -6.38
C SER A 337 15.59 35.71 -6.03
N HIS A 338 14.88 36.07 -4.95
CA HIS A 338 14.82 37.45 -4.46
C HIS A 338 16.23 38.00 -4.17
N ALA A 339 17.09 37.23 -3.47
CA ALA A 339 18.46 37.66 -3.15
C ALA A 339 19.35 37.85 -4.39
N ASN A 340 19.26 36.96 -5.40
CA ASN A 340 20.05 37.12 -6.62
C ASN A 340 19.52 38.29 -7.48
N ALA A 341 18.21 38.55 -7.48
CA ALA A 341 17.60 39.68 -8.19
C ALA A 341 17.94 41.02 -7.53
N ASP A 342 17.90 41.07 -6.19
CA ASP A 342 18.35 42.19 -5.38
C ASP A 342 19.83 42.51 -5.67
N SER A 343 20.73 41.52 -5.62
CA SER A 343 22.15 41.71 -5.98
C SER A 343 22.35 42.16 -7.43
N LEU A 344 21.58 41.63 -8.39
CA LEU A 344 21.69 42.00 -9.80
C LEU A 344 21.26 43.45 -10.06
N ILE A 345 20.20 43.91 -9.40
CA ILE A 345 19.73 45.31 -9.52
C ILE A 345 20.63 46.27 -8.72
N TYR A 346 21.09 45.86 -7.53
CA TYR A 346 22.06 46.63 -6.75
C TYR A 346 23.32 46.92 -7.57
N ASN A 347 23.93 45.89 -8.18
CA ASN A 347 25.14 46.07 -8.99
C ASN A 347 24.88 47.02 -10.18
N LEU A 348 23.77 46.85 -10.92
CA LEU A 348 23.43 47.74 -12.04
C LEU A 348 23.34 49.22 -11.61
N ILE A 349 22.76 49.50 -10.44
CA ILE A 349 22.56 50.87 -9.94
C ILE A 349 23.84 51.42 -9.32
N ASN A 350 24.62 50.61 -8.62
CA ASN A 350 25.96 50.94 -8.12
C ASN A 350 26.94 51.31 -9.25
N ASP A 351 26.90 50.59 -10.36
CA ASP A 351 27.81 50.85 -11.49
C ASP A 351 27.36 52.11 -12.27
N ALA A 352 26.04 52.37 -12.33
CA ALA A 352 25.51 53.63 -12.84
C ALA A 352 25.83 54.82 -11.92
N ASP A 353 25.79 54.66 -10.59
CA ASP A 353 26.25 55.65 -9.61
C ASP A 353 27.73 56.00 -9.84
N TYR A 354 28.57 54.99 -10.05
CA TYR A 354 29.99 55.20 -10.33
C TYR A 354 30.21 56.02 -11.61
N LEU A 355 29.57 55.65 -12.72
CA LEU A 355 29.66 56.41 -13.98
C LEU A 355 29.09 57.83 -13.85
N ALA A 356 28.08 58.05 -12.99
CA ALA A 356 27.48 59.36 -12.76
C ALA A 356 28.41 60.35 -12.04
N ASN A 357 29.38 59.84 -11.27
CA ASN A 357 30.35 60.66 -10.52
C ASN A 357 31.78 60.63 -11.09
N ASN A 358 32.09 59.71 -12.01
CA ASN A 358 33.45 59.53 -12.57
C ASN A 358 33.54 59.68 -14.09
N GLY A 359 32.42 59.63 -14.83
CA GLY A 359 32.37 59.78 -16.29
C GLY A 359 32.51 58.45 -17.05
N ASP A 360 33.17 58.50 -18.22
CA ASP A 360 33.35 57.33 -19.08
C ASP A 360 34.42 56.38 -18.49
N ASP A 361 34.02 55.20 -18.01
CA ASP A 361 34.93 54.17 -17.49
C ASP A 361 34.69 52.79 -18.13
N THR A 362 35.70 52.29 -18.87
CA THR A 362 35.59 51.06 -19.66
C THR A 362 35.35 49.81 -18.80
N ASP A 363 35.98 49.71 -17.62
CA ASP A 363 35.88 48.50 -16.78
C ASP A 363 34.49 48.41 -16.12
N THR A 364 33.89 49.55 -15.79
CA THR A 364 32.52 49.65 -15.26
C THR A 364 31.47 49.44 -16.37
N GLU A 365 31.66 50.06 -17.54
CA GLU A 365 30.82 49.80 -18.73
C GLU A 365 30.82 48.31 -19.09
N ASP A 366 31.99 47.65 -19.08
CA ASP A 366 32.10 46.21 -19.37
C ASP A 366 31.42 45.32 -18.31
N GLN A 367 31.38 45.74 -17.04
CA GLN A 367 30.65 45.04 -15.97
C GLN A 367 29.13 45.19 -16.15
N MET A 368 28.63 46.42 -16.33
CA MET A 368 27.21 46.69 -16.61
C MET A 368 26.73 45.92 -17.84
N LYS A 369 27.50 45.97 -18.92
CA LYS A 369 27.24 45.26 -20.19
C LYS A 369 26.96 43.79 -19.97
N ASP A 370 27.78 43.09 -19.19
CA ASP A 370 27.63 41.64 -18.99
C ASP A 370 26.36 41.26 -18.20
N MET A 371 25.76 42.20 -17.44
CA MET A 371 24.47 42.02 -16.76
C MET A 371 23.27 41.96 -17.71
N PHE A 372 23.37 42.46 -18.95
CA PHE A 372 22.27 42.50 -19.92
C PHE A 372 22.33 41.38 -20.96
N VAL A 373 21.17 40.94 -21.46
CA VAL A 373 21.12 40.12 -22.68
C VAL A 373 21.52 40.97 -23.88
N ASN A 374 22.27 40.38 -24.81
CA ASN A 374 22.92 41.06 -25.94
C ASN A 374 24.03 42.07 -25.56
N GLY A 375 24.30 42.27 -24.26
CA GLY A 375 25.37 43.15 -23.79
C GLY A 375 25.29 44.57 -24.34
N ALA A 376 26.33 45.00 -25.06
CA ALA A 376 26.46 46.34 -25.59
C ALA A 376 25.38 46.72 -26.62
N ASP A 377 24.73 45.72 -27.26
CA ASP A 377 23.61 45.93 -28.19
C ASP A 377 22.25 46.11 -27.47
N ASN A 378 22.21 46.09 -26.13
CA ASN A 378 20.97 46.27 -25.37
C ASN A 378 20.61 47.77 -25.23
N GLU A 379 19.39 48.13 -25.66
CA GLU A 379 18.90 49.51 -25.59
C GLU A 379 18.92 50.10 -24.17
N ASP A 380 18.64 49.28 -23.14
CA ASP A 380 18.52 49.76 -21.76
C ASP A 380 19.90 49.91 -21.10
N TYR A 381 20.86 49.02 -21.41
CA TYR A 381 22.28 49.22 -21.08
C TYR A 381 22.78 50.57 -21.63
N GLN A 382 22.56 50.82 -22.93
CA GLN A 382 22.98 52.05 -23.59
C GLN A 382 22.31 53.30 -22.98
N GLN A 383 21.05 53.18 -22.52
CA GLN A 383 20.35 54.25 -21.82
C GLN A 383 20.91 54.49 -20.41
N PHE A 384 21.23 53.45 -19.64
CA PHE A 384 21.82 53.59 -18.30
C PHE A 384 23.19 54.26 -18.33
N VAL A 385 24.12 53.77 -19.17
CA VAL A 385 25.45 54.36 -19.35
C VAL A 385 25.32 55.82 -19.80
N LYS A 386 24.53 56.09 -20.84
CA LYS A 386 24.34 57.47 -21.36
C LYS A 386 23.69 58.42 -20.35
N MET A 387 22.82 57.91 -19.48
CA MET A 387 22.15 58.69 -18.43
C MET A 387 23.14 59.08 -17.33
N ALA A 388 23.87 58.10 -16.79
CA ALA A 388 24.87 58.32 -15.75
C ALA A 388 26.00 59.25 -16.23
N VAL A 389 26.66 58.90 -17.34
CA VAL A 389 27.67 59.73 -18.01
C VAL A 389 27.13 61.12 -18.39
N GLY A 390 25.82 61.23 -18.62
CA GLY A 390 25.13 62.49 -18.89
C GLY A 390 24.99 63.41 -17.68
N TYR A 391 24.95 62.86 -16.46
CA TYR A 391 24.98 63.65 -15.22
C TYR A 391 26.40 64.16 -14.93
N TYR A 392 27.42 63.31 -15.04
CA TYR A 392 28.83 63.72 -14.88
C TYR A 392 29.25 64.85 -15.84
N LYS A 393 28.60 64.94 -17.00
CA LYS A 393 28.87 65.95 -18.04
C LYS A 393 27.92 67.16 -18.00
N ASN A 394 27.23 67.38 -16.88
CA ASN A 394 26.30 68.49 -16.68
C ASN A 394 26.81 69.45 -15.60
N ASP A 395 27.34 70.59 -16.00
CA ASP A 395 27.93 71.65 -15.15
C ASP A 395 27.00 72.24 -14.05
N ASN A 396 25.76 71.75 -13.91
CA ASN A 396 24.78 72.15 -12.89
C ASN A 396 24.65 71.13 -11.75
N ILE A 397 25.22 69.93 -11.89
CA ILE A 397 25.17 68.82 -10.93
C ILE A 397 26.58 68.65 -10.36
N ASP A 398 26.72 68.76 -9.03
CA ASP A 398 28.00 68.57 -8.34
C ASP A 398 28.26 67.09 -8.02
N SER A 399 27.19 66.34 -7.69
CA SER A 399 27.23 64.88 -7.56
C SER A 399 25.84 64.25 -7.67
N VAL A 400 25.79 62.93 -7.85
CA VAL A 400 24.53 62.15 -7.79
C VAL A 400 24.75 60.94 -6.90
N SER A 401 23.83 60.64 -6.00
CA SER A 401 23.76 59.30 -5.40
C SER A 401 22.58 58.52 -5.98
N MET A 402 22.84 57.32 -6.49
CA MET A 402 21.84 56.39 -6.97
C MET A 402 21.76 55.16 -6.08
N THR A 403 20.59 54.88 -5.50
CA THR A 403 20.39 53.69 -4.66
C THR A 403 19.19 52.87 -5.10
N SER A 404 19.22 51.55 -4.83
CA SER A 404 18.16 50.62 -5.23
C SER A 404 17.47 49.96 -4.05
N ASP A 405 16.14 49.95 -4.09
CA ASP A 405 15.26 49.37 -3.07
C ASP A 405 14.39 48.29 -3.75
N PHE A 406 14.93 47.07 -3.79
CA PHE A 406 14.31 45.92 -4.47
C PHE A 406 12.99 45.50 -3.82
N LYS A 407 11.95 45.32 -4.64
CA LYS A 407 10.58 45.05 -4.16
C LYS A 407 10.13 43.62 -4.36
N HIS A 408 10.33 43.05 -5.55
CA HIS A 408 9.85 41.69 -5.82
C HIS A 408 10.43 41.11 -7.12
N VAL A 409 10.56 39.79 -7.15
CA VAL A 409 10.60 39.00 -8.39
C VAL A 409 9.27 38.28 -8.58
N TYR A 410 8.79 38.16 -9.82
CA TYR A 410 7.62 37.35 -10.18
C TYR A 410 7.97 36.38 -11.32
N PRO A 411 7.43 35.16 -11.35
CA PRO A 411 7.49 34.31 -12.55
C PRO A 411 6.84 35.05 -13.73
N LYS A 412 7.46 35.04 -14.91
CA LYS A 412 6.89 35.61 -16.15
C LYS A 412 6.62 34.54 -17.21
N ALA A 413 7.54 33.59 -17.36
CA ALA A 413 7.40 32.37 -18.16
C ALA A 413 8.39 31.32 -17.64
N LYS A 414 8.52 30.17 -18.32
CA LYS A 414 9.67 29.27 -18.10
C LYS A 414 10.97 30.02 -18.40
N ASP A 415 11.93 29.96 -17.48
CA ASP A 415 13.26 30.60 -17.59
C ASP A 415 13.22 32.14 -17.74
N LYS A 416 12.09 32.77 -17.38
CA LYS A 416 11.88 34.23 -17.44
C LYS A 416 11.18 34.73 -16.18
N ALA A 417 11.70 35.81 -15.62
CA ALA A 417 11.14 36.51 -14.47
C ALA A 417 10.82 37.97 -14.82
N LYS A 418 9.90 38.56 -14.05
CA LYS A 418 9.78 40.02 -13.93
C LYS A 418 10.42 40.45 -12.61
N VAL A 419 11.19 41.53 -12.61
CA VAL A 419 11.71 42.19 -11.41
C VAL A 419 11.06 43.56 -11.22
N VAL A 420 10.94 43.99 -9.96
CA VAL A 420 10.46 45.32 -9.57
C VAL A 420 11.36 45.87 -8.48
N ALA A 421 11.83 47.09 -8.65
CA ALA A 421 12.58 47.84 -7.64
C ALA A 421 12.19 49.31 -7.68
N ASN A 422 12.39 50.02 -6.59
CA ASN A 422 12.51 51.47 -6.63
C ASN A 422 13.99 51.83 -6.85
N VAL A 423 14.25 52.91 -7.57
CA VAL A 423 15.57 53.53 -7.68
C VAL A 423 15.41 54.98 -7.23
N GLU A 424 16.22 55.37 -6.26
CA GLU A 424 16.32 56.73 -5.73
C GLU A 424 17.52 57.43 -6.37
N TYR A 425 17.33 58.68 -6.74
CA TYR A 425 18.35 59.58 -7.27
C TYR A 425 18.36 60.82 -6.36
N ASP A 426 19.46 61.06 -5.66
CA ASP A 426 19.70 62.27 -4.87
C ASP A 426 20.72 63.13 -5.62
N PHE A 427 20.31 64.31 -6.08
CA PHE A 427 21.15 65.22 -6.87
C PHE A 427 21.65 66.37 -5.99
N ASP A 428 22.96 66.50 -5.85
CA ASP A 428 23.61 67.71 -5.33
C ASP A 428 23.86 68.67 -6.52
N ASN A 429 23.53 69.96 -6.35
CA ASN A 429 23.47 70.92 -7.46
C ASN A 429 24.20 72.22 -7.10
N ALA A 430 25.11 72.67 -7.98
CA ALA A 430 26.14 73.69 -7.72
C ALA A 430 25.65 75.06 -7.18
N ASP A 431 24.39 75.42 -7.41
CA ASP A 431 23.77 76.71 -7.05
C ASP A 431 22.57 76.57 -6.08
N ALA A 432 22.42 75.44 -5.38
CA ALA A 432 21.24 75.15 -4.54
C ALA A 432 21.56 75.00 -3.04
N ASP A 433 20.77 75.66 -2.17
CA ASP A 433 20.74 75.41 -0.71
C ASP A 433 19.97 74.10 -0.33
N SER A 434 19.84 73.15 -1.27
CA SER A 434 19.08 71.91 -1.11
C SER A 434 19.43 70.85 -2.15
N THR A 435 19.46 69.57 -1.77
CA THR A 435 19.50 68.46 -2.74
C THR A 435 18.12 68.23 -3.39
N HIS A 436 18.10 67.56 -4.54
CA HIS A 436 16.87 67.17 -5.24
C HIS A 436 16.75 65.64 -5.27
N VAL A 437 15.80 65.09 -4.50
CA VAL A 437 15.57 63.64 -4.40
C VAL A 437 14.40 63.23 -5.30
N GLN A 438 14.63 62.24 -6.16
CA GLN A 438 13.63 61.64 -7.03
C GLN A 438 13.62 60.11 -6.92
N VAL A 439 12.47 59.52 -6.54
CA VAL A 439 12.30 58.06 -6.56
C VAL A 439 11.45 57.64 -7.75
N PHE A 440 11.93 56.67 -8.52
CA PHE A 440 11.21 56.05 -9.63
C PHE A 440 11.07 54.55 -9.41
N GLN A 441 9.92 53.97 -9.77
CA GLN A 441 9.75 52.53 -9.74
C GLN A 441 10.07 51.94 -11.11
N TYR A 442 11.06 51.06 -11.16
CA TYR A 442 11.46 50.33 -12.35
C TYR A 442 10.78 48.95 -12.39
N GLU A 443 10.35 48.55 -13.58
CA GLU A 443 9.98 47.16 -13.88
C GLU A 443 10.92 46.62 -14.97
N GLY A 444 11.34 45.37 -14.83
CA GLY A 444 12.19 44.72 -15.82
C GLY A 444 11.85 43.25 -16.03
N GLU A 445 12.46 42.67 -17.06
CA GLU A 445 12.46 41.24 -17.34
C GLU A 445 13.88 40.69 -17.20
N VAL A 446 14.01 39.52 -16.58
CA VAL A 446 15.28 38.83 -16.37
C VAL A 446 15.16 37.41 -16.91
N ASP A 447 16.07 37.04 -17.80
CA ASP A 447 16.13 35.72 -18.43
C ASP A 447 17.23 34.86 -17.82
N LYS A 448 16.95 33.58 -17.61
CA LYS A 448 17.96 32.60 -17.23
C LYS A 448 18.69 32.10 -18.46
N VAL A 449 19.98 32.44 -18.58
CA VAL A 449 20.81 32.12 -19.76
C VAL A 449 21.83 31.01 -19.51
N GLY A 450 22.11 30.68 -18.25
CA GLY A 450 23.01 29.57 -17.88
C GLY A 450 22.51 28.78 -16.66
N THR A 451 23.37 27.92 -16.09
CA THR A 451 22.98 27.08 -14.93
C THR A 451 22.50 27.92 -13.74
N ASP A 452 23.16 29.04 -13.47
CA ASP A 452 22.74 30.09 -12.52
C ASP A 452 23.14 31.51 -12.98
N ASP A 453 23.37 31.68 -14.30
CA ASP A 453 23.54 32.98 -14.98
C ASP A 453 22.15 33.52 -15.38
N TYR A 454 21.87 34.76 -14.97
CA TYR A 454 20.60 35.46 -15.19
C TYR A 454 20.91 36.89 -15.63
N ARG A 455 20.24 37.37 -16.68
CA ARG A 455 20.55 38.67 -17.28
C ARG A 455 19.31 39.49 -17.58
N ILE A 456 19.47 40.81 -17.48
CA ILE A 456 18.44 41.80 -17.68
C ILE A 456 18.12 41.89 -19.19
N VAL A 457 16.85 41.66 -19.54
CA VAL A 457 16.33 41.84 -20.90
C VAL A 457 15.97 43.31 -21.13
N ASN A 458 15.34 43.90 -20.13
CA ASN A 458 14.92 45.30 -20.05
C ASN A 458 14.72 45.68 -18.58
N PHE A 459 14.88 46.97 -18.25
CA PHE A 459 14.62 47.51 -16.92
C PHE A 459 14.28 49.00 -17.06
N LYS A 460 12.98 49.33 -17.03
CA LYS A 460 12.45 50.64 -17.45
C LYS A 460 11.58 51.29 -16.36
N ILE A 461 11.57 52.62 -16.31
CA ILE A 461 10.69 53.39 -15.42
C ILE A 461 9.23 53.05 -15.74
N SER A 462 8.50 52.57 -14.73
CA SER A 462 7.06 52.28 -14.80
C SER A 462 6.20 53.43 -14.27
N LYS A 463 6.69 54.14 -13.25
CA LYS A 463 6.08 55.34 -12.67
C LYS A 463 7.11 56.13 -11.84
N LYS A 464 6.83 57.41 -11.61
CA LYS A 464 7.46 58.19 -10.53
C LYS A 464 6.80 57.83 -9.19
N VAL A 465 7.56 57.89 -8.11
CA VAL A 465 7.13 57.60 -6.73
C VAL A 465 7.14 58.88 -5.89
N SER A 466 8.22 59.67 -5.95
CA SER A 466 8.35 60.97 -5.29
C SER A 466 9.21 61.96 -6.11
N ASP A 467 9.16 63.23 -5.74
CA ASP A 467 10.00 64.33 -6.21
C ASP A 467 10.01 65.41 -5.11
N GLU A 468 11.14 65.58 -4.42
CA GLU A 468 11.23 66.39 -3.20
C GLU A 468 12.58 67.15 -3.18
N HIS A 469 12.57 68.41 -2.75
CA HIS A 469 13.81 69.16 -2.51
C HIS A 469 14.08 69.17 -1.00
N GLN A 470 15.28 68.77 -0.58
CA GLN A 470 15.65 68.66 0.83
C GLN A 470 16.72 69.70 1.17
N ALA A 471 16.37 70.68 2.00
CA ALA A 471 17.34 71.66 2.50
C ALA A 471 18.30 71.02 3.53
N TYR A 472 19.56 71.45 3.51
CA TYR A 472 20.64 70.98 4.39
C TYR A 472 20.45 71.35 5.88
#